data_AF-A0A1A2X0Q3-F1
#
_entry.id   AF-A0A1A2X0Q3-F1
#
_cell.length_a   1.000
_cell.length_b   1.000
_cell.length_c   1.000
_cell.angle_alpha   90.00
_cell.angle_beta   90.00
_cell.angle_gamma   90.00
#
_symmetry.space_group_name_H-M   'P 1'
#
loop_
_entity.id
_entity.type
_entity.pdbx_description
1 polymer ?
#
loop_
_entity_poly.entity_id
_entity_poly.type
_entity_poly.pdbx_seq_one_letter_code
_entity_poly.pdbx_strand_id
1 'polypeptide(L)'
;MVVMADIMAALEGKKTKADAFDDWFDGGEAKPHRISGGARAFIPTDADQRYALGALERLAGEVAMAPIGERNDKWLNPNALRAYRVADGNGLDRQIVTDTMMEAGRRCGLPDAEIDRTLRSARNGADKYGPARRDPGEGQQQLGNTTFDPAGQPSADEAAEQRQLRIEYRAEQLRIDSEAKALVAAETRPKVEYPPVRSLTELLAQPCPPTRWRIEQVAPIAARIILSAQYKAGKTTLRDNMVRCLADREPFLGQFAINDPASALVLIDDELSEHMVQDWLGRQGIRNTNAVADVITLRGKVSAFNLFDDDCRETWAKRFRDLGCDYLILDCLRPILDAFGLDENRDAGLFLVQFDAMLESAGIRDALLVHHMGHSGERSRGDSRLLDWPDANWRLLREDPEDPASDRYFSAFGRDVAVPEGRLSFDPATQHLRYAPGSRGDAQTEAALAAVIEVLVNDARSGGPGMSGRAIEGALMGVDHTQKAVRSAVKLAEDRGLISTAQGARNATLRRIAQPCCVCFQPLAAGQVLRHEACVEEAA
;
A
#
# COMPACT_ATOMS: atom_id res chain seq x y z
N MET A 1 -20.28 -57.85 6.41
CA MET A 1 -19.64 -57.61 7.73
C MET A 1 -19.29 -58.94 8.45
N VAL A 2 -18.83 -59.96 7.72
CA VAL A 2 -18.32 -61.23 8.29
C VAL A 2 -16.95 -61.60 7.69
N VAL A 3 -16.60 -61.08 6.51
CA VAL A 3 -15.30 -61.36 5.84
C VAL A 3 -14.10 -60.61 6.48
N MET A 4 -14.34 -59.57 7.28
CA MET A 4 -13.28 -58.78 7.93
C MET A 4 -12.81 -59.35 9.27
N ALA A 5 -13.60 -60.24 9.89
CA ALA A 5 -13.25 -60.88 11.15
C ALA A 5 -12.27 -62.06 10.95
N ASP A 6 -12.44 -62.82 9.86
CA ASP A 6 -11.58 -63.98 9.58
C ASP A 6 -10.19 -63.61 9.03
N ILE A 7 -10.04 -62.43 8.42
CA ILE A 7 -8.74 -61.93 7.94
C ILE A 7 -7.91 -61.33 9.09
N MET A 8 -8.57 -60.73 10.10
CA MET A 8 -7.89 -60.17 11.27
C MET A 8 -7.49 -61.26 12.29
N ALA A 9 -8.26 -62.35 12.38
CA ALA A 9 -7.91 -63.51 13.21
C ALA A 9 -6.66 -64.27 12.69
N ALA A 10 -6.33 -64.15 11.40
CA ALA A 10 -5.13 -64.74 10.79
C ALA A 10 -3.84 -63.94 11.08
N LEU A 11 -3.95 -62.70 11.59
CA LEU A 11 -2.81 -61.81 11.84
C LEU A 11 -2.39 -61.70 13.32
N GLU A 12 -3.18 -62.27 14.25
CA GLU A 12 -2.90 -62.20 15.70
C GLU A 12 -2.32 -63.49 16.31
N GLY A 13 -1.91 -64.46 15.48
CA GLY A 13 -1.41 -65.76 15.92
C GLY A 13 0.11 -65.89 15.99
N LYS A 14 0.68 -65.71 17.20
CA LYS A 14 1.97 -66.21 17.73
C LYS A 14 3.20 -65.30 17.64
N LYS A 15 3.59 -64.79 18.81
CA LYS A 15 4.98 -64.45 19.18
C LYS A 15 5.65 -65.61 19.92
N THR A 16 6.96 -65.69 19.72
CA THR A 16 8.05 -66.28 20.55
C THR A 16 8.57 -67.69 20.23
N LYS A 17 9.79 -67.72 19.66
CA LYS A 17 11.08 -68.24 20.20
C LYS A 17 12.03 -68.40 18.99
N ALA A 18 13.09 -67.59 18.91
CA ALA A 18 14.46 -67.94 19.30
C ALA A 18 15.05 -69.07 18.43
N ASP A 19 16.18 -68.73 17.78
CA ASP A 19 17.10 -69.57 16.99
C ASP A 19 16.78 -69.75 15.49
N ALA A 20 17.36 -68.87 14.67
CA ALA A 20 17.83 -69.15 13.29
C ALA A 20 18.55 -67.91 12.74
N PHE A 21 19.76 -67.63 13.26
CA PHE A 21 20.57 -66.46 12.93
C PHE A 21 21.79 -66.79 12.03
N ASP A 22 21.89 -67.98 11.42
CA ASP A 22 23.17 -68.40 10.78
C ASP A 22 23.09 -69.02 9.37
N ASP A 23 21.93 -69.11 8.70
CA ASP A 23 21.82 -69.87 7.44
C ASP A 23 21.73 -69.01 6.15
N TRP A 24 22.27 -67.79 6.17
CA TRP A 24 22.26 -66.90 5.01
C TRP A 24 23.63 -66.36 4.57
N PHE A 25 24.69 -67.12 4.85
CA PHE A 25 26.03 -66.89 4.31
C PHE A 25 26.62 -68.20 3.75
N ASP A 26 26.18 -68.58 2.55
CA ASP A 26 26.93 -69.32 1.52
C ASP A 26 25.97 -69.54 0.34
N GLY A 27 26.14 -68.92 -0.83
CA GLY A 27 27.20 -69.23 -1.78
C GLY A 27 26.60 -69.97 -2.98
N GLY A 28 26.04 -69.25 -3.96
CA GLY A 28 25.50 -69.83 -5.20
C GLY A 28 25.27 -68.78 -6.29
N GLU A 29 26.18 -68.74 -7.26
CA GLU A 29 26.32 -67.71 -8.30
C GLU A 29 25.13 -67.57 -9.26
N ALA A 30 24.67 -66.33 -9.48
CA ALA A 30 24.04 -65.90 -10.73
C ALA A 30 24.65 -64.54 -11.17
N LYS A 31 25.11 -64.49 -12.41
CA LYS A 31 25.97 -63.43 -12.99
C LYS A 31 25.33 -62.03 -12.96
N PRO A 32 26.12 -60.95 -12.70
CA PRO A 32 25.59 -59.60 -12.60
C PRO A 32 25.41 -58.96 -13.99
N HIS A 33 24.22 -58.41 -14.24
CA HIS A 33 24.07 -57.38 -15.25
C HIS A 33 24.63 -56.06 -14.72
N ARG A 34 25.67 -55.56 -15.39
CA ARG A 34 26.32 -54.27 -15.15
C ARG A 34 25.30 -53.13 -15.25
N ILE A 35 25.08 -52.40 -14.14
CA ILE A 35 24.59 -51.03 -14.16
C ILE A 35 25.74 -50.15 -13.68
N SER A 36 26.20 -49.28 -14.57
CA SER A 36 27.19 -48.24 -14.30
C SER A 36 26.52 -47.09 -13.53
N GLY A 37 27.11 -46.67 -12.41
CA GLY A 37 26.79 -45.41 -11.73
C GLY A 37 26.32 -45.62 -10.29
N GLY A 38 27.13 -45.16 -9.33
CA GLY A 38 26.84 -45.29 -7.90
C GLY A 38 25.57 -44.57 -7.48
N ALA A 39 24.55 -45.34 -7.10
CA ALA A 39 23.42 -44.89 -6.30
C ALA A 39 23.21 -45.93 -5.19
N ARG A 40 23.23 -45.48 -3.93
CA ARG A 40 22.83 -46.31 -2.78
C ARG A 40 21.43 -46.88 -3.06
N ALA A 41 21.26 -48.19 -2.89
CA ALA A 41 19.95 -48.84 -2.97
C ALA A 41 19.01 -48.18 -1.96
N PHE A 42 17.95 -47.55 -2.46
CA PHE A 42 16.92 -46.93 -1.65
C PHE A 42 16.04 -48.03 -1.06
N ILE A 43 15.92 -48.08 0.27
CA ILE A 43 15.02 -48.98 0.98
C ILE A 43 13.76 -48.16 1.34
N PRO A 44 12.58 -48.45 0.76
CA PRO A 44 11.34 -47.73 1.04
C PRO A 44 10.91 -47.89 2.50
N THR A 45 10.37 -46.82 3.10
CA THR A 45 9.78 -46.88 4.44
C THR A 45 8.29 -47.21 4.40
N ASP A 46 7.71 -47.66 5.53
CA ASP A 46 6.25 -47.83 5.69
C ASP A 46 5.47 -46.54 5.35
N ALA A 47 6.06 -45.37 5.63
CA ALA A 47 5.46 -44.07 5.31
C ALA A 47 5.42 -43.81 3.79
N ASP A 48 6.46 -44.24 3.07
CA ASP A 48 6.53 -44.12 1.61
C ASP A 48 5.49 -45.02 0.94
N GLN A 49 5.33 -46.25 1.43
CA GLN A 49 4.31 -47.18 0.92
C GLN A 49 2.89 -46.67 1.18
N ARG A 50 2.61 -46.11 2.37
CA ARG A 50 1.30 -45.49 2.67
C ARG A 50 1.03 -44.27 1.79
N TYR A 51 2.04 -43.44 1.52
CA TYR A 51 1.91 -42.34 0.59
C TYR A 51 1.60 -42.83 -0.83
N ALA A 52 2.30 -43.87 -1.29
CA ALA A 52 2.07 -44.48 -2.60
C ALA A 52 0.65 -45.05 -2.74
N LEU A 53 0.13 -45.71 -1.70
CA LEU A 53 -1.24 -46.19 -1.66
C LEU A 53 -2.26 -45.05 -1.69
N GLY A 54 -2.10 -44.01 -0.87
CA GLY A 54 -3.02 -42.87 -0.89
C GLY A 54 -3.00 -42.11 -2.22
N ALA A 55 -1.82 -41.98 -2.84
CA ALA A 55 -1.69 -41.40 -4.17
C ALA A 55 -2.35 -42.29 -5.25
N LEU A 56 -2.18 -43.61 -5.17
CA LEU A 56 -2.83 -44.56 -6.07
C LEU A 56 -4.36 -44.49 -5.95
N GLU A 57 -4.89 -44.48 -4.73
CA GLU A 57 -6.33 -44.36 -4.48
C GLU A 57 -6.90 -43.07 -5.05
N ARG A 58 -6.23 -41.93 -4.85
CA ARG A 58 -6.65 -40.64 -5.42
C ARG A 58 -6.65 -40.67 -6.94
N LEU A 59 -5.56 -41.13 -7.56
CA LEU A 59 -5.42 -41.18 -9.02
C LEU A 59 -6.42 -42.17 -9.65
N ALA A 60 -6.68 -43.29 -8.99
CA ALA A 60 -7.70 -44.25 -9.42
C ALA A 60 -9.12 -43.68 -9.28
N GLY A 61 -9.40 -42.92 -8.23
CA GLY A 61 -10.66 -42.19 -8.06
C GLY A 61 -10.89 -41.16 -9.18
N GLU A 62 -9.86 -40.41 -9.55
CA GLU A 62 -9.91 -39.47 -10.68
C GLU A 62 -10.22 -40.18 -12.01
N VAL A 63 -9.57 -41.33 -12.26
CA VAL A 63 -9.84 -42.15 -13.46
C VAL A 63 -11.27 -42.70 -13.46
N ALA A 64 -11.74 -43.23 -12.32
CA ALA A 64 -13.08 -43.80 -12.21
C ALA A 64 -14.19 -42.77 -12.51
N MET A 65 -13.94 -41.49 -12.22
CA MET A 65 -14.87 -40.38 -12.44
C MET A 65 -14.71 -39.70 -13.82
N ALA A 66 -13.90 -40.26 -14.72
CA ALA A 66 -13.56 -39.61 -15.98
C ALA A 66 -14.79 -39.45 -16.92
N PRO A 67 -15.02 -38.23 -17.48
CA PRO A 67 -16.11 -37.96 -18.41
C PRO A 67 -16.04 -38.80 -19.70
N ILE A 68 -17.22 -39.16 -20.25
CA ILE A 68 -17.33 -39.87 -21.54
C ILE A 68 -16.60 -39.08 -22.64
N GLY A 69 -15.73 -39.76 -23.39
CA GLY A 69 -14.97 -39.17 -24.50
C GLY A 69 -13.53 -38.77 -24.18
N GLU A 70 -13.16 -38.67 -22.90
CA GLU A 70 -11.81 -38.26 -22.48
C GLU A 70 -11.08 -39.29 -21.61
N ARG A 71 -11.76 -40.40 -21.31
CA ARG A 71 -11.41 -41.40 -20.29
C ARG A 71 -10.02 -42.00 -20.42
N ASN A 72 -9.58 -42.28 -21.65
CA ASN A 72 -8.29 -42.91 -21.87
C ASN A 72 -7.15 -41.88 -21.91
N ASP A 73 -7.19 -40.98 -22.89
CA ASP A 73 -6.05 -40.09 -23.18
C ASP A 73 -5.81 -39.01 -22.12
N LYS A 74 -6.87 -38.46 -21.51
CA LYS A 74 -6.74 -37.39 -20.52
C LYS A 74 -6.72 -37.88 -19.08
N TRP A 75 -7.24 -39.08 -18.82
CA TRP A 75 -7.41 -39.59 -17.46
C TRP A 75 -6.62 -40.87 -17.23
N LEU A 76 -6.97 -42.01 -17.84
CA LEU A 76 -6.33 -43.29 -17.55
C LEU A 76 -4.82 -43.27 -17.85
N ASN A 77 -4.41 -42.81 -19.05
CA ASN A 77 -3.02 -42.85 -19.48
C ASN A 77 -2.08 -41.99 -18.61
N PRO A 78 -2.32 -40.67 -18.40
CA PRO A 78 -1.45 -39.86 -17.57
C PRO A 78 -1.47 -40.27 -16.09
N ASN A 79 -2.62 -40.69 -15.55
CA ASN A 79 -2.72 -41.09 -14.15
C ASN A 79 -2.08 -42.46 -13.89
N ALA A 80 -2.25 -43.43 -14.79
CA ALA A 80 -1.56 -44.72 -14.69
C ALA A 80 -0.03 -44.53 -14.76
N LEU A 81 0.46 -43.68 -15.67
CA LEU A 81 1.90 -43.39 -15.77
C LEU A 81 2.43 -42.78 -14.47
N ARG A 82 1.69 -41.82 -13.89
CA ARG A 82 2.05 -41.22 -12.60
C ARG A 82 2.01 -42.25 -11.46
N ALA A 83 1.00 -43.10 -11.40
CA ALA A 83 0.84 -44.12 -10.37
C ALA A 83 1.98 -45.15 -10.40
N TYR A 84 2.37 -45.65 -11.57
CA TYR A 84 3.53 -46.55 -11.69
C TYR A 84 4.83 -45.89 -11.23
N ARG A 85 5.07 -44.64 -11.62
CA ARG A 85 6.28 -43.91 -11.22
C ARG A 85 6.32 -43.63 -9.72
N VAL A 86 5.18 -43.32 -9.10
CA VAL A 86 5.06 -43.17 -7.64
C VAL A 86 5.28 -44.51 -6.95
N ALA A 87 4.71 -45.59 -7.46
CA ALA A 87 4.93 -46.93 -6.90
C ALA A 87 6.41 -47.34 -6.94
N ASP A 88 7.10 -47.11 -8.06
CA ASP A 88 8.54 -47.37 -8.21
C ASP A 88 9.40 -46.52 -7.25
N GLY A 89 8.99 -45.28 -7.00
CA GLY A 89 9.72 -44.36 -6.11
C GLY A 89 9.55 -44.65 -4.63
N ASN A 90 8.53 -45.42 -4.26
CA ASN A 90 8.07 -45.56 -2.88
C ASN A 90 7.80 -47.02 -2.46
N GLY A 91 8.22 -48.00 -3.27
CA GLY A 91 8.21 -49.42 -2.91
C GLY A 91 6.86 -50.10 -2.91
N LEU A 92 5.91 -49.64 -3.72
CA LEU A 92 4.60 -50.28 -3.90
C LEU A 92 4.66 -51.27 -5.08
N ASP A 93 4.04 -52.44 -4.94
CA ASP A 93 3.97 -53.44 -6.00
C ASP A 93 3.20 -52.89 -7.21
N ARG A 94 3.81 -52.96 -8.41
CA ARG A 94 3.17 -52.58 -9.66
C ARG A 94 1.93 -53.40 -9.97
N GLN A 95 1.81 -54.63 -9.46
CA GLN A 95 0.60 -55.42 -9.65
C GLN A 95 -0.59 -54.77 -8.95
N ILE A 96 -0.40 -54.21 -7.75
CA ILE A 96 -1.43 -53.47 -7.02
C ILE A 96 -1.88 -52.24 -7.82
N VAL A 97 -0.94 -51.51 -8.43
CA VAL A 97 -1.26 -50.38 -9.33
C VAL A 97 -2.06 -50.85 -10.54
N THR A 98 -1.65 -51.97 -11.15
CA THR A 98 -2.30 -52.55 -12.33
C THR A 98 -3.75 -52.91 -12.03
N ASP A 99 -3.97 -53.65 -10.95
CA ASP A 99 -5.31 -54.13 -10.56
C ASP A 99 -6.22 -52.97 -10.18
N THR A 100 -5.70 -51.99 -9.44
CA THR A 100 -6.46 -50.82 -8.99
C THR A 100 -6.85 -49.91 -10.15
N MET A 101 -5.92 -49.64 -11.07
CA MET A 101 -6.21 -48.82 -12.26
C MET A 101 -7.06 -49.56 -13.28
N MET A 102 -6.96 -50.89 -13.35
CA MET A 102 -7.84 -51.70 -14.19
C MET A 102 -9.28 -51.61 -13.72
N GLU A 103 -9.49 -51.73 -12.41
CA GLU A 103 -10.81 -51.55 -11.79
C GLU A 103 -11.34 -50.12 -12.01
N ALA A 104 -10.51 -49.09 -11.86
CA ALA A 104 -10.89 -47.70 -12.15
C ALA A 104 -11.28 -47.48 -13.63
N GLY A 105 -10.51 -48.06 -14.55
CA GLY A 105 -10.79 -48.03 -15.98
C GLY A 105 -12.14 -48.68 -16.31
N ARG A 106 -12.44 -49.84 -15.70
CA ARG A 106 -13.74 -50.52 -15.85
C ARG A 106 -14.88 -49.68 -15.31
N ARG A 107 -14.67 -49.02 -14.16
CA ARG A 107 -15.68 -48.14 -13.53
C ARG A 107 -16.01 -46.92 -14.38
N CYS A 108 -15.01 -46.33 -15.03
CA CYS A 108 -15.28 -45.29 -16.00
C CYS A 108 -15.81 -45.85 -17.33
N GLY A 109 -16.03 -47.16 -17.49
CA GLY A 109 -16.65 -47.73 -18.69
C GLY A 109 -15.72 -47.80 -19.91
N LEU A 110 -14.40 -47.92 -19.70
CA LEU A 110 -13.46 -48.28 -20.76
C LEU A 110 -13.50 -49.79 -21.03
N PRO A 111 -13.32 -50.25 -22.30
CA PRO A 111 -13.18 -51.67 -22.60
C PRO A 111 -11.88 -52.24 -22.04
N ASP A 112 -11.92 -53.48 -21.50
CA ASP A 112 -10.75 -54.17 -20.93
C ASP A 112 -9.53 -54.18 -21.87
N ALA A 113 -9.74 -54.40 -23.17
CA ALA A 113 -8.66 -54.42 -24.16
C ALA A 113 -7.98 -53.04 -24.36
N GLU A 114 -8.71 -51.95 -24.12
CA GLU A 114 -8.20 -50.59 -24.17
C GLU A 114 -7.44 -50.26 -22.88
N ILE A 115 -8.01 -50.62 -21.73
CA ILE A 115 -7.37 -50.48 -20.41
C ILE A 115 -6.03 -51.21 -20.39
N ASP A 116 -6.00 -52.47 -20.80
CA ASP A 116 -4.78 -53.29 -20.84
C ASP A 116 -3.68 -52.66 -21.71
N ARG A 117 -4.06 -52.10 -22.86
CA ARG A 117 -3.11 -51.44 -23.77
C ARG A 117 -2.53 -50.19 -23.13
N THR A 118 -3.37 -49.39 -22.49
CA THR A 118 -2.95 -48.16 -21.82
C THR A 118 -2.08 -48.45 -20.59
N LEU A 119 -2.45 -49.44 -19.76
CA LEU A 119 -1.66 -49.82 -18.60
C LEU A 119 -0.29 -50.39 -18.99
N ARG A 120 -0.21 -51.18 -20.08
CA ARG A 120 1.07 -51.63 -20.65
C ARG A 120 1.92 -50.44 -21.14
N SER A 121 1.31 -49.48 -21.83
CA SER A 121 1.99 -48.28 -22.30
C SER A 121 2.52 -47.42 -21.14
N ALA A 122 1.68 -47.19 -20.13
CA ALA A 122 2.04 -46.44 -18.93
C ALA A 122 3.17 -47.11 -18.13
N ARG A 123 3.16 -48.43 -18.00
CA ARG A 123 4.23 -49.21 -17.36
C ARG A 123 5.56 -49.07 -18.10
N ASN A 124 5.55 -49.23 -19.42
CA ASN A 124 6.74 -49.01 -20.25
C ASN A 124 7.23 -47.56 -20.18
N GLY A 125 6.31 -46.60 -20.07
CA GLY A 125 6.62 -45.20 -19.83
C GLY A 125 7.32 -45.00 -18.47
N ALA A 126 6.85 -45.65 -17.41
CA ALA A 126 7.49 -45.58 -16.10
C ALA A 126 8.91 -46.16 -16.13
N ASP A 127 9.12 -47.29 -16.83
CA ASP A 127 10.46 -47.87 -17.06
C ASP A 127 11.39 -46.90 -17.79
N LYS A 128 10.85 -46.11 -18.71
CA LYS A 128 11.61 -45.10 -19.47
C LYS A 128 11.91 -43.83 -18.65
N TYR A 129 10.96 -43.33 -17.88
CA TYR A 129 11.05 -42.03 -17.20
C TYR A 129 11.52 -42.11 -15.74
N GLY A 130 11.65 -43.32 -15.19
CA GLY A 130 12.13 -43.56 -13.83
C GLY A 130 11.15 -43.12 -12.72
N PRO A 131 11.49 -43.43 -11.46
CA PRO A 131 10.62 -43.23 -10.30
C PRO A 131 10.32 -41.75 -10.00
N ALA A 132 9.13 -41.49 -9.47
CA ALA A 132 8.71 -40.21 -8.92
C ALA A 132 8.66 -40.29 -7.39
N ARG A 133 9.46 -39.48 -6.70
CA ARG A 133 9.54 -39.46 -5.22
C ARG A 133 8.59 -38.43 -4.62
N ARG A 134 8.21 -38.64 -3.36
CA ARG A 134 7.37 -37.76 -2.55
C ARG A 134 8.00 -36.36 -2.41
N ASP A 135 7.19 -35.32 -2.61
CA ASP A 135 7.48 -33.96 -2.16
C ASP A 135 7.00 -33.83 -0.70
N PRO A 136 7.79 -33.32 0.28
CA PRO A 136 7.51 -33.48 1.71
C PRO A 136 6.22 -32.84 2.27
N GLY A 137 5.34 -32.25 1.44
CA GLY A 137 4.23 -31.40 1.89
C GLY A 137 2.82 -32.01 1.88
N GLU A 138 2.57 -33.17 1.26
CA GLU A 138 1.20 -33.71 1.16
C GLU A 138 0.93 -34.82 2.20
N GLY A 139 -0.04 -34.55 3.09
CA GLY A 139 -0.53 -35.47 4.11
C GLY A 139 -2.05 -35.54 4.14
N GLN A 140 -2.58 -36.72 3.77
CA GLN A 140 -3.77 -37.42 4.28
C GLN A 140 -5.09 -36.64 4.48
N GLN A 141 -6.07 -36.88 3.60
CA GLN A 141 -7.49 -36.87 3.98
C GLN A 141 -8.25 -38.06 3.34
N GLN A 142 -8.97 -38.80 4.18
CA GLN A 142 -9.79 -39.97 3.85
C GLN A 142 -11.07 -39.57 3.11
N LEU A 143 -11.40 -40.29 2.03
CA LEU A 143 -12.64 -40.09 1.28
C LEU A 143 -13.75 -41.03 1.76
N GLY A 144 -14.86 -40.42 2.17
CA GLY A 144 -16.12 -41.07 2.49
C GLY A 144 -16.85 -41.58 1.24
N ASN A 145 -17.57 -42.68 1.43
CA ASN A 145 -18.19 -43.51 0.42
C ASN A 145 -19.55 -42.92 -0.03
N THR A 146 -19.74 -42.60 -1.32
CA THR A 146 -21.07 -42.28 -1.87
C THR A 146 -21.31 -42.99 -3.21
N THR A 147 -22.11 -44.04 -3.17
CA THR A 147 -22.78 -44.69 -4.31
C THR A 147 -23.87 -43.79 -4.89
N PHE A 148 -23.88 -43.51 -6.20
CA PHE A 148 -25.07 -43.06 -6.93
C PHE A 148 -25.02 -43.38 -8.45
N ASP A 149 -26.23 -43.48 -9.03
CA ASP A 149 -26.71 -44.16 -10.26
C ASP A 149 -26.31 -43.46 -11.62
N PRO A 150 -25.98 -44.16 -12.74
CA PRO A 150 -25.17 -43.61 -13.83
C PRO A 150 -25.89 -43.33 -15.17
N ALA A 151 -26.99 -42.56 -15.20
CA ALA A 151 -27.75 -42.38 -16.47
C ALA A 151 -28.32 -40.97 -16.79
N GLY A 152 -27.71 -39.88 -16.31
CA GLY A 152 -28.13 -38.52 -16.69
C GLY A 152 -26.96 -37.57 -16.90
N GLN A 153 -26.89 -36.90 -18.06
CA GLN A 153 -26.05 -35.70 -18.17
C GLN A 153 -26.66 -34.63 -17.26
N PRO A 154 -25.86 -33.97 -16.40
CA PRO A 154 -26.39 -32.98 -15.49
C PRO A 154 -26.98 -31.82 -16.31
N SER A 155 -28.25 -31.56 -16.07
CA SER A 155 -28.97 -30.37 -16.52
C SER A 155 -28.24 -29.09 -16.09
N ALA A 156 -28.59 -27.96 -16.69
CA ALA A 156 -28.04 -26.66 -16.30
C ALA A 156 -28.21 -26.37 -14.79
N ASP A 157 -29.29 -26.88 -14.21
CA ASP A 157 -29.58 -26.76 -12.77
C ASP A 157 -28.65 -27.64 -11.93
N GLU A 158 -28.39 -28.88 -12.34
CA GLU A 158 -27.45 -29.79 -11.66
C GLU A 158 -25.99 -29.31 -11.78
N ALA A 159 -25.61 -28.70 -12.90
CA ALA A 159 -24.28 -28.07 -13.05
C ALA A 159 -24.13 -26.81 -12.18
N ALA A 160 -25.21 -26.04 -12.01
CA ALA A 160 -25.24 -24.91 -11.09
C ALA A 160 -25.16 -25.37 -9.62
N GLU A 161 -25.86 -26.45 -9.27
CA GLU A 161 -25.80 -27.09 -7.94
C GLU A 161 -24.40 -27.63 -7.65
N GLN A 162 -23.73 -28.29 -8.61
CA GLN A 162 -22.34 -28.72 -8.46
C GLN A 162 -21.36 -27.55 -8.34
N ARG A 163 -21.61 -26.42 -9.01
CA ARG A 163 -20.82 -25.20 -8.82
C ARG A 163 -21.04 -24.62 -7.42
N GLN A 164 -22.28 -24.62 -6.93
CA GLN A 164 -22.63 -24.15 -5.61
C GLN A 164 -21.95 -24.99 -4.52
N LEU A 165 -21.99 -26.32 -4.63
CA LEU A 165 -21.28 -27.24 -3.73
C LEU A 165 -19.76 -27.03 -3.71
N ARG A 166 -19.13 -26.75 -4.86
CA ARG A 166 -17.69 -26.41 -4.91
C ARG A 166 -17.37 -25.08 -4.25
N ILE A 167 -18.25 -24.08 -4.40
CA ILE A 167 -18.11 -22.79 -3.73
C ILE A 167 -18.25 -22.97 -2.22
N GLU A 168 -19.23 -23.75 -1.77
CA GLU A 168 -19.44 -24.06 -0.35
C GLU A 168 -18.25 -24.82 0.25
N TYR A 169 -17.74 -25.82 -0.45
CA TYR A 169 -16.54 -26.54 -0.03
C TYR A 169 -15.31 -25.62 0.06
N ARG A 170 -15.08 -24.77 -0.94
CA ARG A 170 -13.96 -23.81 -0.91
C ARG A 170 -14.14 -22.77 0.19
N ALA A 171 -15.37 -22.30 0.43
CA ALA A 171 -15.68 -21.38 1.51
C ALA A 171 -15.41 -22.03 2.88
N GLU A 172 -15.76 -23.30 3.04
CA GLU A 172 -15.49 -24.04 4.27
C GLU A 172 -13.99 -24.25 4.50
N GLN A 173 -13.23 -24.61 3.47
CA GLN A 173 -11.76 -24.68 3.57
C GLN A 173 -11.15 -23.33 3.98
N LEU A 174 -11.64 -22.22 3.42
CA LEU A 174 -11.18 -20.88 3.83
C LEU A 174 -11.55 -20.54 5.28
N ARG A 175 -12.72 -20.98 5.77
CA ARG A 175 -13.10 -20.83 7.18
C ARG A 175 -12.19 -21.63 8.10
N ILE A 176 -11.94 -22.91 7.77
CA ILE A 176 -11.05 -23.79 8.52
C ILE A 176 -9.63 -23.21 8.57
N ASP A 177 -9.10 -22.76 7.44
CA ASP A 177 -7.78 -22.12 7.39
C ASP A 177 -7.73 -20.85 8.25
N SER A 178 -8.78 -20.03 8.21
CA SER A 178 -8.89 -18.82 9.04
C SER A 178 -8.98 -19.15 10.52
N GLU A 179 -9.73 -20.18 10.90
CA GLU A 179 -9.91 -20.62 12.28
C GLU A 179 -8.63 -21.27 12.83
N ALA A 180 -7.95 -22.09 12.02
CA ALA A 180 -6.65 -22.66 12.34
C ALA A 180 -5.58 -21.57 12.54
N LYS A 181 -5.54 -20.56 11.66
CA LYS A 181 -4.67 -19.39 11.84
C LYS A 181 -5.01 -18.62 13.12
N ALA A 182 -6.29 -18.42 13.41
CA ALA A 182 -6.73 -17.74 14.63
C ALA A 182 -6.35 -18.53 15.91
N LEU A 183 -6.46 -19.86 15.87
CA LEU A 183 -6.02 -20.75 16.95
C LEU A 183 -4.51 -20.65 17.19
N VAL A 184 -3.70 -20.78 16.13
CA VAL A 184 -2.23 -20.65 16.24
C VAL A 184 -1.82 -19.24 16.70
N ALA A 185 -2.49 -18.20 16.20
CA ALA A 185 -2.27 -16.82 16.63
C ALA A 185 -2.69 -16.59 18.10
N ALA A 186 -3.71 -17.30 18.59
CA ALA A 186 -4.11 -17.25 20.00
C ALA A 186 -3.11 -17.98 20.91
N GLU A 187 -2.53 -19.10 20.45
CA GLU A 187 -1.48 -19.85 21.15
C GLU A 187 -0.16 -19.08 21.23
N THR A 188 0.17 -18.34 20.17
CA THR A 188 1.41 -17.54 20.07
C THR A 188 1.24 -16.09 20.47
N ARG A 189 0.03 -15.68 20.90
CA ARG A 189 -0.27 -14.29 21.26
C ARG A 189 0.64 -13.87 22.41
N PRO A 190 1.56 -12.90 22.21
CA PRO A 190 2.36 -12.40 23.31
C PRO A 190 1.41 -11.85 24.39
N LYS A 191 1.74 -12.07 25.66
CA LYS A 191 1.00 -11.47 26.77
C LYS A 191 0.94 -9.96 26.54
N VAL A 192 -0.26 -9.43 26.34
CA VAL A 192 -0.47 -7.99 26.23
C VAL A 192 -0.18 -7.39 27.60
N GLU A 193 0.98 -6.75 27.74
CA GLU A 193 1.27 -5.92 28.89
C GLU A 193 0.46 -4.63 28.74
N TYR A 194 -0.62 -4.53 29.51
CA TYR A 194 -1.36 -3.28 29.58
C TYR A 194 -0.49 -2.20 30.24
N PRO A 195 -0.49 -0.96 29.73
CA PRO A 195 0.12 0.15 30.42
C PRO A 195 -0.40 0.24 31.86
N PRO A 196 0.44 0.58 32.85
CA PRO A 196 0.01 0.69 34.23
C PRO A 196 -1.12 1.72 34.37
N VAL A 197 -2.13 1.40 35.18
CA VAL A 197 -3.19 2.34 35.53
C VAL A 197 -2.55 3.52 36.25
N ARG A 198 -2.74 4.72 35.70
CA ARG A 198 -2.20 5.97 36.24
C ARG A 198 -3.34 6.96 36.45
N SER A 199 -3.38 7.61 37.60
CA SER A 199 -4.35 8.69 37.82
C SER A 199 -3.99 9.94 37.01
N LEU A 200 -4.97 10.79 36.70
CA LEU A 200 -4.69 12.07 36.07
C LEU A 200 -3.73 12.93 36.91
N THR A 201 -3.82 12.84 38.24
CA THR A 201 -2.91 13.55 39.17
C THR A 201 -1.46 13.09 39.01
N GLU A 202 -1.23 11.78 38.94
CA GLU A 202 0.10 11.22 38.73
C GLU A 202 0.66 11.55 37.34
N LEU A 203 -0.19 11.63 36.32
CA LEU A 203 0.21 12.02 34.97
C LEU A 203 0.63 13.50 34.92
N LEU A 204 -0.19 14.40 35.47
CA LEU A 204 0.07 15.84 35.46
C LEU A 204 1.22 16.25 36.41
N ALA A 205 1.57 15.41 37.39
CA ALA A 205 2.74 15.63 38.24
C ALA A 205 4.08 15.36 37.52
N GLN A 206 4.06 14.71 36.35
CA GLN A 206 5.26 14.48 35.56
C GLN A 206 5.70 15.76 34.85
N PRO A 207 7.01 16.02 34.73
CA PRO A 207 7.50 17.12 33.91
C PRO A 207 6.96 16.99 32.49
N CYS A 208 6.24 18.01 32.02
CA CYS A 208 5.76 18.10 30.65
C CYS A 208 6.77 18.94 29.86
N PRO A 209 7.75 18.32 29.16
CA PRO A 209 8.63 19.09 28.30
C PRO A 209 7.80 19.76 27.19
N PRO A 210 8.18 20.96 26.71
CA PRO A 210 7.48 21.60 25.61
C PRO A 210 7.50 20.70 24.37
N THR A 211 6.49 20.86 23.51
CA THR A 211 6.42 20.18 22.20
C THR A 211 7.75 20.33 21.50
N ARG A 212 8.40 19.20 21.27
CA ARG A 212 9.67 19.16 20.56
C ARG A 212 9.36 19.05 19.08
N TRP A 213 10.07 19.84 18.30
CA TRP A 213 9.94 19.88 16.85
C TRP A 213 11.07 19.10 16.22
N ARG A 214 10.77 18.25 15.25
CA ARG A 214 11.78 17.73 14.32
C ARG A 214 12.11 18.80 13.28
N ILE A 215 11.05 19.33 12.68
CA ILE A 215 11.08 20.51 11.81
C ILE A 215 10.16 21.56 12.43
N GLU A 216 10.73 22.71 12.77
CA GLU A 216 10.05 23.79 13.47
C GLU A 216 8.69 24.13 12.83
N GLN A 217 7.63 24.19 13.63
CA GLN A 217 6.24 24.49 13.25
C GLN A 217 5.52 23.53 12.30
N VAL A 218 6.22 22.66 11.55
CA VAL A 218 5.61 21.79 10.54
C VAL A 218 5.66 20.29 10.86
N ALA A 219 6.62 19.84 11.68
CA ALA A 219 6.77 18.44 12.07
C ALA A 219 7.18 18.32 13.54
N PRO A 220 6.26 17.99 14.46
CA PRO A 220 6.62 17.56 15.81
C PRO A 220 7.50 16.30 15.78
N ILE A 221 8.21 16.02 16.86
CA ILE A 221 8.93 14.73 17.02
C ILE A 221 7.92 13.62 17.35
N ALA A 222 8.22 12.41 16.89
CA ALA A 222 7.37 11.22 17.02
C ALA A 222 5.99 11.43 16.35
N ALA A 223 6.00 12.06 15.17
CA ALA A 223 4.79 12.43 14.45
C ALA A 223 4.60 11.64 13.17
N ARG A 224 3.33 11.39 12.84
CA ARG A 224 2.89 10.92 11.52
C ARG A 224 2.49 12.12 10.67
N ILE A 225 3.08 12.24 9.49
CA ILE A 225 2.80 13.34 8.56
C ILE A 225 2.22 12.77 7.27
N ILE A 226 1.14 13.38 6.78
CA ILE A 226 0.65 13.14 5.42
C ILE A 226 0.90 14.37 4.56
N LEU A 227 1.61 14.19 3.45
CA LEU A 227 1.70 15.18 2.38
C LEU A 227 0.64 14.87 1.33
N SER A 228 -0.42 15.65 1.32
CA SER A 228 -1.43 15.63 0.27
C SER A 228 -1.11 16.66 -0.80
N ALA A 229 -1.04 16.25 -2.07
CA ALA A 229 -0.89 17.21 -3.15
C ALA A 229 -1.67 16.87 -4.42
N GLN A 230 -1.98 17.90 -5.20
CA GLN A 230 -2.57 17.75 -6.53
C GLN A 230 -1.62 17.03 -7.49
N TYR A 231 -2.19 16.49 -8.58
CA TYR A 231 -1.40 15.89 -9.64
C TYR A 231 -0.38 16.90 -10.19
N LYS A 232 0.88 16.46 -10.29
CA LYS A 232 2.02 17.28 -10.74
C LYS A 232 2.22 18.59 -9.95
N ALA A 233 1.78 18.67 -8.69
CA ALA A 233 2.03 19.84 -7.85
C ALA A 233 3.48 19.95 -7.33
N GLY A 234 4.29 18.90 -7.48
CA GLY A 234 5.70 18.89 -7.03
C GLY A 234 5.96 18.12 -5.73
N LYS A 235 5.17 17.08 -5.43
CA LYS A 235 5.33 16.21 -4.24
C LYS A 235 6.76 15.71 -4.08
N THR A 236 7.26 15.10 -5.16
CA THR A 236 8.58 14.52 -5.27
C THR A 236 9.68 15.56 -5.02
N THR A 237 9.52 16.77 -5.58
CA THR A 237 10.44 17.89 -5.33
C THR A 237 10.42 18.34 -3.86
N LEU A 238 9.24 18.43 -3.24
CA LEU A 238 9.11 18.77 -1.82
C LEU A 238 9.74 17.71 -0.92
N ARG A 239 9.51 16.44 -1.25
CA ARG A 239 10.07 15.25 -0.60
C ARG A 239 11.60 15.24 -0.70
N ASP A 240 12.17 15.54 -1.85
CA ASP A 240 13.63 15.64 -2.04
C ASP A 240 14.24 16.80 -1.24
N ASN A 241 13.57 17.96 -1.19
CA ASN A 241 13.97 19.07 -0.33
C ASN A 241 13.98 18.66 1.14
N MET A 242 12.98 17.89 1.59
CA MET A 242 12.91 17.40 2.96
C MET A 242 14.03 16.43 3.29
N VAL A 243 14.33 15.47 2.41
CA VAL A 243 15.47 14.53 2.57
C VAL A 243 16.76 15.31 2.76
N ARG A 244 17.03 16.29 1.89
CA ARG A 244 18.20 17.19 1.99
C ARG A 244 18.24 17.93 3.33
N CYS A 245 17.14 18.59 3.71
CA CYS A 245 17.08 19.40 4.92
C CYS A 245 17.30 18.55 6.19
N LEU A 246 16.67 17.36 6.26
CA LEU A 246 16.85 16.44 7.38
C LEU A 246 18.26 15.86 7.47
N ALA A 247 18.89 15.55 6.34
CA ALA A 247 20.25 15.02 6.31
C ALA A 247 21.31 16.09 6.64
N ASP A 248 21.17 17.29 6.07
CA ASP A 248 22.17 18.36 6.13
C ASP A 248 21.90 19.40 7.22
N ARG A 249 20.79 19.27 7.95
CA ARG A 249 20.35 20.19 9.02
C ARG A 249 20.10 21.62 8.53
N GLU A 250 19.67 21.74 7.27
CA GLU A 250 19.34 23.04 6.69
C GLU A 250 17.86 23.37 6.87
N PRO A 251 17.48 24.66 7.05
CA PRO A 251 16.08 25.04 7.21
C PRO A 251 15.21 24.51 6.07
N PHE A 252 14.19 23.74 6.43
CA PHE A 252 13.19 23.26 5.50
C PHE A 252 12.44 24.43 4.89
N LEU A 253 12.36 24.42 3.56
CA LEU A 253 11.81 25.52 2.76
C LEU A 253 12.46 26.88 3.05
N GLY A 254 13.70 26.91 3.53
CA GLY A 254 14.43 28.13 3.86
C GLY A 254 13.92 28.89 5.08
N GLN A 255 12.90 28.38 5.79
CA GLN A 255 12.26 29.05 6.92
C GLN A 255 12.21 28.17 8.18
N PHE A 256 11.86 26.90 8.04
CA PHE A 256 11.56 26.02 9.17
C PHE A 256 12.83 25.30 9.65
N ALA A 257 13.33 25.65 10.83
CA ALA A 257 14.58 25.08 11.36
C ALA A 257 14.48 23.56 11.57
N ILE A 258 15.58 22.85 11.34
CA ILE A 258 15.71 21.42 11.66
C ILE A 258 16.34 21.32 13.03
N ASN A 259 15.54 20.91 14.02
CA ASN A 259 15.98 20.80 15.41
C ASN A 259 16.44 19.37 15.75
N ASP A 260 15.88 18.37 15.06
CA ASP A 260 16.29 16.97 15.16
C ASP A 260 16.53 16.39 13.76
N PRO A 261 17.77 16.43 13.24
CA PRO A 261 18.08 15.90 11.92
C PRO A 261 17.94 14.38 11.88
N ALA A 262 17.72 13.81 10.69
CA ALA A 262 17.70 12.37 10.55
C ALA A 262 19.13 11.81 10.63
N SER A 263 19.28 10.70 11.33
CA SER A 263 20.53 9.94 11.38
C SER A 263 20.51 8.72 10.46
N ALA A 264 19.32 8.18 10.19
CA ALA A 264 19.10 7.06 9.28
C ALA A 264 17.71 7.18 8.64
N LEU A 265 17.61 8.03 7.61
CA LEU A 265 16.41 8.21 6.81
C LEU A 265 16.31 7.10 5.77
N VAL A 266 15.12 6.52 5.64
CA VAL A 266 14.78 5.60 4.54
C VAL A 266 13.71 6.21 3.65
N LEU A 267 13.97 6.23 2.35
CA LEU A 267 13.00 6.63 1.33
C LEU A 267 12.49 5.39 0.58
N ILE A 268 11.19 5.20 0.54
CA ILE A 268 10.52 4.25 -0.34
C ILE A 268 9.79 5.04 -1.43
N ASP A 269 10.19 4.84 -2.69
CA ASP A 269 9.59 5.47 -3.86
C ASP A 269 8.97 4.39 -4.76
N ASP A 270 7.68 4.45 -5.05
CA ASP A 270 6.98 3.47 -5.90
C ASP A 270 6.49 4.04 -7.24
N GLU A 271 6.68 5.34 -7.48
CA GLU A 271 6.23 6.04 -8.69
C GLU A 271 7.35 6.20 -9.74
N LEU A 272 8.57 6.50 -9.31
CA LEU A 272 9.69 6.85 -10.18
C LEU A 272 10.56 5.65 -10.56
N SER A 273 11.28 5.77 -11.68
CA SER A 273 12.36 4.83 -11.98
C SER A 273 13.59 5.14 -11.12
N GLU A 274 14.42 4.13 -10.87
CA GLU A 274 15.68 4.26 -10.13
C GLU A 274 16.58 5.38 -10.67
N HIS A 275 16.71 5.48 -12.00
CA HIS A 275 17.45 6.58 -12.64
C HIS A 275 16.87 7.97 -12.32
N MET A 276 15.54 8.11 -12.32
CA MET A 276 14.91 9.40 -12.00
C MET A 276 15.12 9.78 -10.55
N VAL A 277 14.96 8.84 -9.62
CA VAL A 277 15.23 9.06 -8.19
C VAL A 277 16.70 9.46 -7.99
N GLN A 278 17.63 8.76 -8.64
CA GLN A 278 19.06 9.07 -8.57
C GLN A 278 19.38 10.48 -9.10
N ASP A 279 18.88 10.85 -10.28
CA ASP A 279 19.10 12.17 -10.87
C ASP A 279 18.53 13.28 -9.98
N TRP A 280 17.30 13.12 -9.49
CA TRP A 280 16.61 14.18 -8.74
C TRP A 280 17.19 14.38 -7.34
N LEU A 281 17.52 13.29 -6.64
CA LEU A 281 18.28 13.37 -5.38
C LEU A 281 19.70 13.93 -5.61
N GLY A 282 20.35 13.58 -6.72
CA GLY A 282 21.65 14.11 -7.09
C GLY A 282 21.67 15.64 -7.22
N ARG A 283 20.60 16.21 -7.79
CA ARG A 283 20.44 17.68 -7.95
C ARG A 283 20.25 18.42 -6.62
N GLN A 284 19.79 17.75 -5.57
CA GLN A 284 19.62 18.38 -4.25
C GLN A 284 20.95 18.79 -3.60
N GLY A 285 22.06 18.16 -3.99
CA GLY A 285 23.38 18.46 -3.43
C GLY A 285 23.54 18.06 -1.96
N ILE A 286 22.94 16.95 -1.56
CA ILE A 286 22.98 16.42 -0.17
C ILE A 286 24.44 16.15 0.22
N ARG A 287 24.91 16.77 1.31
CA ARG A 287 26.29 16.64 1.79
C ARG A 287 26.47 15.44 2.70
N ASN A 288 25.51 15.20 3.59
CA ASN A 288 25.52 14.12 4.56
C ASN A 288 24.75 12.91 4.02
N THR A 289 25.23 12.30 2.93
CA THR A 289 24.55 11.17 2.30
C THR A 289 24.42 9.95 3.21
N ASN A 290 25.30 9.80 4.20
CA ASN A 290 25.25 8.71 5.18
C ASN A 290 24.03 8.79 6.11
N ALA A 291 23.41 9.97 6.25
CA ALA A 291 22.15 10.10 6.97
C ALA A 291 20.95 9.54 6.18
N VAL A 292 21.11 9.24 4.89
CA VAL A 292 20.12 8.50 4.09
C VAL A 292 20.56 7.05 4.05
N ALA A 293 20.00 6.24 4.93
CA ALA A 293 20.40 4.85 5.12
C ALA A 293 20.02 3.95 3.93
N ASP A 294 18.90 4.24 3.27
CA ASP A 294 18.43 3.46 2.12
C ASP A 294 17.47 4.25 1.23
N VAL A 295 17.48 3.95 -0.06
CA VAL A 295 16.54 4.47 -1.07
C VAL A 295 15.99 3.29 -1.86
N ILE A 296 14.74 2.94 -1.59
CA ILE A 296 14.09 1.73 -2.08
C ILE A 296 13.11 2.12 -3.19
N THR A 297 13.39 1.70 -4.42
CA THR A 297 12.44 1.90 -5.52
C THR A 297 11.57 0.66 -5.74
N LEU A 298 10.26 0.82 -5.61
CA LEU A 298 9.25 -0.24 -5.73
C LEU A 298 8.42 -0.15 -7.01
N ARG A 299 8.75 0.76 -7.94
CA ARG A 299 8.05 0.85 -9.22
C ARG A 299 8.01 -0.50 -9.95
N GLY A 300 6.80 -1.03 -10.16
CA GLY A 300 6.57 -2.35 -10.76
C GLY A 300 6.83 -3.55 -9.83
N LYS A 301 7.18 -3.31 -8.56
CA LYS A 301 7.46 -4.31 -7.52
C LYS A 301 6.69 -4.04 -6.22
N VAL A 302 5.59 -3.28 -6.30
CA VAL A 302 4.81 -2.83 -5.13
C VAL A 302 4.28 -4.00 -4.29
N SER A 303 4.01 -5.15 -4.91
CA SER A 303 3.62 -6.38 -4.19
C SER A 303 4.66 -6.88 -3.18
N ALA A 304 5.93 -6.48 -3.32
CA ALA A 304 6.98 -6.77 -2.33
C ALA A 304 6.79 -6.00 -1.01
N PHE A 305 5.90 -5.00 -0.98
CA PHE A 305 5.55 -4.22 0.21
C PHE A 305 4.15 -4.60 0.72
N ASN A 306 3.86 -5.91 0.74
CA ASN A 306 2.60 -6.43 1.26
C ASN A 306 2.58 -6.46 2.79
N LEU A 307 2.15 -5.38 3.43
CA LEU A 307 2.08 -5.29 4.89
C LEU A 307 0.91 -6.07 5.51
N PHE A 308 -0.01 -6.61 4.71
CA PHE A 308 -1.09 -7.49 5.18
C PHE A 308 -0.61 -8.91 5.48
N ASP A 309 0.57 -9.28 4.96
CA ASP A 309 1.25 -10.51 5.29
C ASP A 309 2.18 -10.28 6.48
N ASP A 310 1.98 -11.04 7.56
CA ASP A 310 2.69 -10.84 8.83
C ASP A 310 4.20 -11.08 8.67
N ASP A 311 4.61 -12.08 7.88
CA ASP A 311 6.01 -12.41 7.64
C ASP A 311 6.70 -11.31 6.80
N CYS A 312 6.02 -10.82 5.76
CA CYS A 312 6.49 -9.68 4.97
C CYS A 312 6.62 -8.43 5.83
N ARG A 313 5.62 -8.11 6.66
CA ARG A 313 5.62 -6.96 7.56
C ARG A 313 6.79 -7.03 8.56
N GLU A 314 7.02 -8.19 9.17
CA GLU A 314 8.15 -8.40 10.09
C GLU A 314 9.51 -8.34 9.37
N THR A 315 9.59 -8.83 8.13
CA THR A 315 10.80 -8.72 7.31
C THR A 315 11.16 -7.26 7.04
N TRP A 316 10.18 -6.43 6.70
CA TRP A 316 10.38 -4.98 6.53
C TRP A 316 10.75 -4.29 7.84
N ALA A 317 10.03 -4.58 8.93
CA ALA A 317 10.33 -4.04 10.24
C ALA A 317 11.76 -4.39 10.69
N LYS A 318 12.19 -5.64 10.48
CA LYS A 318 13.56 -6.09 10.75
C LYS A 318 14.57 -5.32 9.90
N ARG A 319 14.35 -5.18 8.59
CA ARG A 319 15.24 -4.40 7.71
C ARG A 319 15.45 -2.99 8.25
N PHE A 320 14.37 -2.31 8.65
CA PHE A 320 14.48 -0.94 9.14
C PHE A 320 15.15 -0.85 10.52
N ARG A 321 14.92 -1.82 11.42
CA ARG A 321 15.67 -1.92 12.68
C ARG A 321 17.17 -2.13 12.46
N ASP A 322 17.53 -3.03 11.54
CA ASP A 322 18.93 -3.32 11.23
C ASP A 322 19.65 -2.10 10.65
N LEU A 323 18.92 -1.25 9.90
CA LEU A 323 19.41 0.03 9.40
C LEU A 323 19.43 1.14 10.46
N GLY A 324 18.81 0.92 11.63
CA GLY A 324 18.64 1.93 12.66
C GLY A 324 17.73 3.09 12.22
N CYS A 325 16.79 2.83 11.32
CA CYS A 325 15.93 3.84 10.70
C CYS A 325 15.22 4.71 11.76
N ASP A 326 15.41 6.03 11.69
CA ASP A 326 14.76 6.99 12.57
C ASP A 326 13.70 7.85 11.88
N TYR A 327 13.68 7.86 10.55
CA TYR A 327 12.71 8.58 9.74
C TYR A 327 12.35 7.81 8.46
N LEU A 328 11.08 7.47 8.27
CA LEU A 328 10.61 6.78 7.05
C LEU A 328 9.80 7.71 6.14
N ILE A 329 10.11 7.70 4.84
CA ILE A 329 9.30 8.36 3.81
C ILE A 329 8.71 7.31 2.87
N LEU A 330 7.40 7.37 2.64
CA LEU A 330 6.70 6.54 1.65
C LEU A 330 6.05 7.42 0.57
N ASP A 331 6.56 7.34 -0.66
CA ASP A 331 6.13 8.10 -1.84
C ASP A 331 5.76 7.17 -3.00
N CYS A 332 4.49 6.76 -3.16
CA CYS A 332 3.29 7.27 -2.50
C CYS A 332 2.26 6.18 -2.16
N LEU A 333 1.19 6.54 -1.45
CA LEU A 333 0.20 5.59 -0.98
C LEU A 333 -0.59 4.89 -2.11
N ARG A 334 -0.86 5.59 -3.22
CA ARG A 334 -1.86 5.16 -4.20
C ARG A 334 -1.50 3.86 -4.95
N PRO A 335 -0.29 3.68 -5.51
CA PRO A 335 0.09 2.44 -6.18
C PRO A 335 0.02 1.21 -5.27
N ILE A 336 0.27 1.39 -3.96
CA ILE A 336 0.10 0.33 -2.96
C ILE A 336 -1.36 -0.07 -2.84
N LEU A 337 -2.27 0.88 -2.66
CA LEU A 337 -3.70 0.58 -2.56
C LEU A 337 -4.21 -0.12 -3.83
N ASP A 338 -3.81 0.37 -5.00
CA ASP A 338 -4.19 -0.22 -6.29
C ASP A 338 -3.64 -1.67 -6.44
N ALA A 339 -2.41 -1.94 -5.99
CA ALA A 339 -1.80 -3.27 -6.05
C ALA A 339 -2.50 -4.32 -5.18
N PHE A 340 -3.16 -3.89 -4.10
CA PHE A 340 -3.90 -4.77 -3.19
C PHE A 340 -5.43 -4.71 -3.39
N GLY A 341 -5.89 -4.00 -4.43
CA GLY A 341 -7.32 -3.90 -4.76
C GLY A 341 -8.14 -3.14 -3.72
N LEU A 342 -7.51 -2.20 -3.00
CA LEU A 342 -8.15 -1.40 -1.94
C LEU A 342 -8.73 -0.11 -2.52
N ASP A 343 -9.96 0.24 -2.13
CA ASP A 343 -10.54 1.52 -2.51
C ASP A 343 -9.96 2.65 -1.64
N GLU A 344 -9.30 3.61 -2.27
CA GLU A 344 -8.72 4.78 -1.60
C GLU A 344 -9.70 5.53 -0.68
N ASN A 345 -11.00 5.53 -1.00
CA ASN A 345 -12.05 6.24 -0.27
C ASN A 345 -12.62 5.46 0.92
N ARG A 346 -12.34 4.16 1.03
CA ARG A 346 -12.98 3.29 2.03
C ARG A 346 -11.99 2.44 2.82
N ASP A 347 -10.91 2.05 2.17
CA ASP A 347 -10.04 0.96 2.61
C ASP A 347 -8.61 1.44 2.92
N ALA A 348 -8.28 2.71 2.68
CA ALA A 348 -6.96 3.25 2.99
C ALA A 348 -6.59 3.06 4.48
N GLY A 349 -7.57 3.13 5.39
CA GLY A 349 -7.38 2.83 6.80
C GLY A 349 -6.85 1.42 7.09
N LEU A 350 -7.20 0.42 6.27
CA LEU A 350 -6.70 -0.95 6.43
C LEU A 350 -5.19 -1.01 6.24
N PHE A 351 -4.66 -0.27 5.25
CA PHE A 351 -3.24 -0.16 5.04
C PHE A 351 -2.55 0.63 6.15
N LEU A 352 -3.12 1.77 6.58
CA LEU A 352 -2.54 2.60 7.64
C LEU A 352 -2.34 1.84 8.95
N VAL A 353 -3.27 0.95 9.31
CA VAL A 353 -3.13 0.07 10.49
C VAL A 353 -1.92 -0.86 10.36
N GLN A 354 -1.70 -1.45 9.19
CA GLN A 354 -0.53 -2.32 8.95
C GLN A 354 0.77 -1.52 8.88
N PHE A 355 0.71 -0.31 8.34
CA PHE A 355 1.84 0.61 8.28
C PHE A 355 2.27 1.04 9.70
N ASP A 356 1.34 1.40 10.58
CA ASP A 356 1.64 1.71 11.98
C ASP A 356 2.20 0.50 12.72
N ALA A 357 1.61 -0.69 12.54
CA ALA A 357 2.12 -1.91 13.15
C ALA A 357 3.57 -2.21 12.72
N MET A 358 3.89 -1.98 11.45
CA MET A 358 5.25 -2.11 10.93
C MET A 358 6.19 -1.08 11.56
N LEU A 359 5.79 0.19 11.63
CA LEU A 359 6.60 1.27 12.21
C LEU A 359 6.86 1.03 13.70
N GLU A 360 5.86 0.59 14.45
CA GLU A 360 5.98 0.24 15.87
C GLU A 360 6.94 -0.93 16.05
N SER A 361 6.76 -2.02 15.30
CA SER A 361 7.71 -3.14 15.29
C SER A 361 9.12 -2.68 14.90
N ALA A 362 9.25 -1.70 14.00
CA ALA A 362 10.52 -1.17 13.57
C ALA A 362 11.16 -0.17 14.56
N GLY A 363 10.41 0.31 15.57
CA GLY A 363 10.84 1.39 16.46
C GLY A 363 10.89 2.78 15.79
N ILE A 364 10.24 2.95 14.63
CA ILE A 364 10.25 4.20 13.86
C ILE A 364 9.11 5.11 14.33
N ARG A 365 9.49 6.21 14.97
CA ARG A 365 8.52 7.16 15.54
C ARG A 365 8.09 8.25 14.58
N ASP A 366 8.94 8.61 13.61
CA ASP A 366 8.68 9.68 12.66
C ASP A 366 8.48 9.11 11.24
N ALA A 367 7.39 9.48 10.58
CA ALA A 367 7.15 9.05 9.21
C ALA A 367 6.40 10.10 8.38
N LEU A 368 6.77 10.20 7.09
CA LEU A 368 6.03 10.95 6.07
C LEU A 368 5.39 9.98 5.08
N LEU A 369 4.09 10.10 4.90
CA LEU A 369 3.33 9.40 3.87
C LEU A 369 2.86 10.40 2.81
N VAL A 370 3.19 10.16 1.55
CA VAL A 370 2.79 11.02 0.43
C VAL A 370 1.52 10.47 -0.21
N HIS A 371 0.57 11.36 -0.48
CA HIS A 371 -0.77 11.02 -0.95
C HIS A 371 -1.27 12.00 -2.02
N HIS A 372 -2.15 11.51 -2.91
CA HIS A 372 -2.75 12.33 -3.97
C HIS A 372 -4.04 13.02 -3.49
N MET A 373 -4.27 14.26 -3.93
CA MET A 373 -5.50 15.01 -3.65
C MET A 373 -6.65 14.72 -4.62
N GLY A 374 -7.89 15.00 -4.16
CA GLY A 374 -9.15 14.79 -4.88
C GLY A 374 -9.22 15.51 -6.21
N HIS A 375 -10.07 15.03 -7.13
CA HIS A 375 -10.44 15.81 -8.32
C HIS A 375 -11.10 17.15 -7.95
N SER A 376 -11.62 17.29 -6.72
CA SER A 376 -12.16 18.54 -6.16
C SER A 376 -11.10 19.51 -5.61
N GLY A 377 -9.81 19.22 -5.78
CA GLY A 377 -8.73 20.21 -5.72
C GLY A 377 -8.29 20.73 -4.34
N GLU A 378 -9.13 20.68 -3.30
CA GLU A 378 -8.82 21.33 -2.00
C GLU A 378 -8.89 20.39 -0.78
N ARG A 379 -9.32 19.15 -0.95
CA ARG A 379 -9.36 18.13 0.09
C ARG A 379 -8.50 16.92 -0.33
N SER A 380 -7.82 16.30 0.63
CA SER A 380 -7.17 15.00 0.40
C SER A 380 -8.24 13.99 -0.07
N ARG A 381 -7.90 13.12 -1.01
CA ARG A 381 -8.77 11.97 -1.31
C ARG A 381 -8.79 11.07 -0.09
N GLY A 382 -9.89 10.34 0.05
CA GLY A 382 -9.83 9.05 0.69
C GLY A 382 -10.70 8.91 1.93
N ASP A 383 -10.60 7.72 2.54
CA ASP A 383 -11.19 7.35 3.83
C ASP A 383 -10.96 8.50 4.83
N SER A 384 -11.98 8.87 5.63
CA SER A 384 -11.83 9.90 6.68
C SER A 384 -10.64 9.61 7.60
N ARG A 385 -10.26 8.33 7.72
CA ARG A 385 -9.03 7.91 8.42
C ARG A 385 -7.74 8.50 7.88
N LEU A 386 -7.63 8.82 6.58
CA LEU A 386 -6.45 9.50 6.04
C LEU A 386 -6.30 10.93 6.56
N LEU A 387 -7.40 11.55 7.00
CA LEU A 387 -7.36 12.87 7.65
C LEU A 387 -7.09 12.77 9.15
N ASP A 388 -7.54 11.69 9.79
CA ASP A 388 -7.46 11.48 11.25
C ASP A 388 -6.15 10.81 11.70
N TRP A 389 -5.52 10.02 10.84
CA TRP A 389 -4.29 9.29 11.12
C TRP A 389 -3.07 10.19 11.41
N PRO A 390 -2.78 11.24 10.62
CA PRO A 390 -1.57 12.02 10.82
C PRO A 390 -1.73 13.02 11.97
N ASP A 391 -0.62 13.28 12.68
CA ASP A 391 -0.50 14.41 13.60
C ASP A 391 -0.42 15.73 12.86
N ALA A 392 0.18 15.74 11.66
CA ALA A 392 0.27 16.91 10.79
C ALA A 392 -0.11 16.59 9.33
N ASN A 393 -1.01 17.40 8.78
CA ASN A 393 -1.40 17.36 7.37
C ASN A 393 -0.69 18.48 6.62
N TRP A 394 0.15 18.11 5.66
CA TRP A 394 0.79 19.03 4.73
C TRP A 394 0.01 19.07 3.43
N ARG A 395 -0.16 20.27 2.88
CA ARG A 395 -0.84 20.48 1.60
C ARG A 395 0.08 21.20 0.63
N LEU A 396 0.15 20.65 -0.58
CA LEU A 396 0.82 21.27 -1.70
C LEU A 396 -0.17 21.44 -2.86
N LEU A 397 -0.43 22.69 -3.21
CA LEU A 397 -1.47 23.07 -4.16
C LEU A 397 -0.88 23.94 -5.27
N ARG A 398 -1.42 23.84 -6.48
CA ARG A 398 -1.15 24.77 -7.59
C ARG A 398 -2.20 25.88 -7.62
N GLU A 399 -1.82 27.10 -8.00
CA GLU A 399 -2.73 28.23 -8.12
C GLU A 399 -3.83 27.93 -9.12
N ASP A 400 -3.40 27.53 -10.32
CA ASP A 400 -4.25 27.05 -11.39
C ASP A 400 -3.92 25.56 -11.66
N PRO A 401 -4.84 24.62 -11.36
CA PRO A 401 -4.66 23.19 -11.62
C PRO A 401 -4.48 22.84 -13.11
N GLU A 402 -4.95 23.68 -14.03
CA GLU A 402 -4.86 23.48 -15.47
C GLU A 402 -3.57 24.05 -16.07
N ASP A 403 -2.98 25.11 -15.49
CA ASP A 403 -1.71 25.68 -15.94
C ASP A 403 -0.48 25.08 -15.20
N PRO A 404 0.33 24.22 -15.82
CA PRO A 404 1.48 23.60 -15.16
C PRO A 404 2.57 24.59 -14.74
N ALA A 405 2.57 25.82 -15.24
CA ALA A 405 3.51 26.86 -14.85
C ALA A 405 3.05 27.64 -13.59
N SER A 406 1.77 27.53 -13.22
CA SER A 406 1.17 28.31 -12.13
C SER A 406 1.84 28.13 -10.78
N ASP A 407 1.71 29.12 -9.91
CA ASP A 407 2.41 29.14 -8.63
C ASP A 407 2.02 27.97 -7.73
N ARG A 408 2.97 27.52 -6.90
CA ARG A 408 2.73 26.45 -5.91
C ARG A 408 2.65 27.06 -4.53
N TYR A 409 1.81 26.47 -3.70
CA TYR A 409 1.56 26.92 -2.34
C TYR A 409 1.65 25.75 -1.37
N PHE A 410 2.30 25.99 -0.23
CA PHE A 410 2.45 25.04 0.86
C PHE A 410 1.68 25.54 2.09
N SER A 411 1.05 24.63 2.81
CA SER A 411 0.50 24.89 4.16
C SER A 411 0.60 23.61 5.00
N ALA A 412 0.58 23.77 6.32
CA ALA A 412 0.55 22.65 7.25
C ALA A 412 -0.44 22.93 8.38
N PHE A 413 -1.24 21.95 8.75
CA PHE A 413 -2.17 22.04 9.87
C PHE A 413 -2.26 20.69 10.60
N GLY A 414 -2.49 20.71 11.91
CA GLY A 414 -2.54 19.47 12.69
C GLY A 414 -2.53 19.73 14.19
N ARG A 415 -2.13 18.70 14.96
CA ARG A 415 -1.93 18.78 16.41
C ARG A 415 -0.71 19.68 16.66
N ASP A 416 -0.93 20.82 17.30
CA ASP A 416 0.06 21.87 17.55
C ASP A 416 0.70 22.50 16.30
N VAL A 417 0.23 22.16 15.09
CA VAL A 417 0.75 22.64 13.79
C VAL A 417 -0.27 23.59 13.16
N ALA A 418 0.17 24.82 12.86
CA ALA A 418 -0.64 25.84 12.21
C ALA A 418 0.23 26.78 11.35
N VAL A 419 0.63 26.30 10.18
CA VAL A 419 1.38 27.09 9.19
C VAL A 419 0.43 27.55 8.09
N PRO A 420 0.22 28.87 7.93
CA PRO A 420 -0.66 29.40 6.91
C PRO A 420 -0.16 29.07 5.51
N GLU A 421 -1.03 29.23 4.52
CA GLU A 421 -0.63 29.11 3.12
C GLU A 421 0.46 30.13 2.77
N GLY A 422 1.52 29.65 2.12
CA GLY A 422 2.60 30.48 1.58
C GLY A 422 3.06 29.97 0.23
N ARG A 423 3.47 30.91 -0.63
CA ARG A 423 3.96 30.62 -1.98
C ARG A 423 5.33 29.94 -1.91
N LEU A 424 5.55 28.96 -2.77
CA LEU A 424 6.84 28.33 -2.97
C LEU A 424 7.54 28.95 -4.17
N SER A 425 8.77 29.41 -3.96
CA SER A 425 9.71 29.70 -5.05
C SER A 425 10.56 28.46 -5.36
N PHE A 426 10.89 28.27 -6.63
CA PHE A 426 11.60 27.10 -7.13
C PHE A 426 12.87 27.53 -7.87
N ASP A 427 14.02 26.99 -7.46
CA ASP A 427 15.29 27.13 -8.18
C ASP A 427 15.43 25.98 -9.19
N PRO A 428 15.42 26.22 -10.51
CA PRO A 428 15.49 25.17 -11.52
C PRO A 428 16.84 24.45 -11.58
N ALA A 429 17.92 25.04 -11.08
CA ALA A 429 19.25 24.44 -11.12
C ALA A 429 19.41 23.38 -10.02
N THR A 430 18.96 23.70 -8.82
CA THR A 430 19.11 22.87 -7.60
C THR A 430 17.83 22.12 -7.22
N GLN A 431 16.71 22.49 -7.84
CA GLN A 431 15.35 22.09 -7.44
C GLN A 431 15.00 22.46 -5.98
N HIS A 432 15.68 23.46 -5.41
CA HIS A 432 15.41 23.90 -4.05
C HIS A 432 14.12 24.71 -3.99
N LEU A 433 13.35 24.48 -2.94
CA LEU A 433 12.12 25.20 -2.65
C LEU A 433 12.32 26.16 -1.48
N ARG A 434 11.74 27.37 -1.57
CA ARG A 434 11.66 28.30 -0.44
C ARG A 434 10.24 28.77 -0.23
N TYR A 435 9.80 28.75 1.03
CA TYR A 435 8.52 29.24 1.47
C TYR A 435 8.58 30.75 1.66
N ALA A 436 7.62 31.46 1.08
CA ALA A 436 7.36 32.87 1.33
C ALA A 436 5.95 32.99 1.94
N PRO A 437 5.80 33.59 3.13
CA PRO A 437 4.49 33.83 3.72
C PRO A 437 3.62 34.67 2.79
N GLY A 438 2.35 34.29 2.63
CA GLY A 438 1.37 34.98 1.79
C GLY A 438 0.47 34.01 1.07
N SER A 439 -0.84 34.10 1.32
CA SER A 439 -1.82 33.21 0.69
C SER A 439 -2.21 33.68 -0.71
N ARG A 440 -2.81 32.79 -1.51
CA ARG A 440 -3.49 33.19 -2.76
C ARG A 440 -4.55 34.25 -2.51
N GLY A 441 -5.24 34.12 -1.37
CA GLY A 441 -6.25 35.07 -0.92
C GLY A 441 -5.65 36.46 -0.70
N ASP A 442 -4.45 36.53 -0.13
CA ASP A 442 -3.74 37.80 0.07
C ASP A 442 -3.30 38.39 -1.27
N ALA A 443 -2.76 37.58 -2.18
CA ALA A 443 -2.40 38.03 -3.53
C ALA A 443 -3.62 38.56 -4.33
N GLN A 444 -4.74 37.83 -4.31
CA GLN A 444 -6.00 38.28 -4.92
C GLN A 444 -6.57 39.51 -4.22
N THR A 445 -6.43 39.62 -2.91
CA THR A 445 -6.86 40.77 -2.11
C THR A 445 -6.01 42.00 -2.42
N GLU A 446 -4.70 41.86 -2.59
CA GLU A 446 -3.78 42.94 -2.99
C GLU A 446 -4.02 43.38 -4.44
N ALA A 447 -4.24 42.44 -5.36
CA ALA A 447 -4.60 42.77 -6.73
C ALA A 447 -5.94 43.53 -6.78
N ALA A 448 -6.96 43.04 -6.04
CA ALA A 448 -8.23 43.71 -5.91
C ALA A 448 -8.12 45.06 -5.18
N LEU A 449 -7.16 45.22 -4.25
CA LEU A 449 -6.91 46.49 -3.56
C LEU A 449 -6.48 47.58 -4.56
N ALA A 450 -5.58 47.27 -5.48
CA ALA A 450 -5.17 48.21 -6.53
C ALA A 450 -6.38 48.68 -7.36
N ALA A 451 -7.25 47.75 -7.78
CA ALA A 451 -8.46 48.06 -8.54
C ALA A 451 -9.50 48.86 -7.73
N VAL A 452 -9.68 48.54 -6.45
CA VAL A 452 -10.56 49.30 -5.53
C VAL A 452 -10.07 50.73 -5.37
N ILE A 453 -8.77 50.95 -5.20
CA ILE A 453 -8.19 52.29 -5.12
C ILE A 453 -8.40 53.04 -6.44
N GLU A 454 -8.16 52.42 -7.59
CA GLU A 454 -8.36 53.05 -8.89
C GLU A 454 -9.81 53.53 -9.11
N VAL A 455 -10.80 52.70 -8.76
CA VAL A 455 -12.22 53.06 -8.83
C VAL A 455 -12.52 54.28 -7.95
N LEU A 456 -12.00 54.31 -6.72
CA LEU A 456 -12.21 55.43 -5.79
C LEU A 456 -11.45 56.70 -6.19
N VAL A 457 -10.29 56.55 -6.83
CA VAL A 457 -9.52 57.65 -7.44
C VAL A 457 -10.30 58.28 -8.59
N ASN A 458 -10.94 57.46 -9.44
CA ASN A 458 -11.77 57.95 -10.54
C ASN A 458 -13.05 58.66 -10.04
N ASP A 459 -13.67 58.15 -8.98
CA ASP A 459 -14.79 58.82 -8.30
C ASP A 459 -14.34 60.19 -7.75
N ALA A 460 -13.21 60.24 -7.04
CA ALA A 460 -12.66 61.48 -6.49
C ALA A 460 -12.30 62.50 -7.59
N ARG A 461 -11.69 62.05 -8.70
CA ARG A 461 -11.35 62.90 -9.85
C ARG A 461 -12.60 63.49 -10.51
N SER A 462 -13.72 62.78 -10.47
CA SER A 462 -15.01 63.23 -11.02
C SER A 462 -15.82 64.09 -10.04
N GLY A 463 -15.26 64.43 -8.87
CA GLY A 463 -15.96 65.19 -7.83
C GLY A 463 -16.99 64.36 -7.04
N GLY A 464 -16.89 63.04 -7.07
CA GLY A 464 -17.79 62.12 -6.39
C GLY A 464 -17.69 62.20 -4.85
N PRO A 465 -18.80 61.96 -4.13
CA PRO A 465 -18.82 62.00 -2.67
C PRO A 465 -18.23 60.73 -2.00
N GLY A 466 -17.75 59.76 -2.79
CA GLY A 466 -17.40 58.41 -2.33
C GLY A 466 -18.45 57.37 -2.74
N MET A 467 -18.03 56.11 -2.78
CA MET A 467 -18.83 54.99 -3.26
C MET A 467 -19.25 54.05 -2.12
N SER A 468 -20.47 53.50 -2.21
CA SER A 468 -20.89 52.45 -1.28
C SER A 468 -20.18 51.12 -1.58
N GLY A 469 -20.09 50.21 -0.61
CA GLY A 469 -19.50 48.87 -0.85
C GLY A 469 -20.15 48.12 -2.01
N ARG A 470 -21.48 48.23 -2.17
CA ARG A 470 -22.20 47.67 -3.32
C ARG A 470 -21.86 48.35 -4.65
N ALA A 471 -21.59 49.65 -4.64
CA ALA A 471 -21.20 50.37 -5.83
C ALA A 471 -19.76 50.02 -6.26
N ILE A 472 -18.86 49.82 -5.30
CA ILE A 472 -17.50 49.31 -5.56
C ILE A 472 -17.55 47.88 -6.12
N GLU A 473 -18.32 46.99 -5.49
CA GLU A 473 -18.54 45.63 -6.00
C GLU A 473 -19.14 45.64 -7.42
N GLY A 474 -20.09 46.54 -7.70
CA GLY A 474 -20.70 46.69 -9.02
C GLY A 474 -19.75 47.25 -10.07
N ALA A 475 -18.91 48.22 -9.72
CA ALA A 475 -17.92 48.81 -10.62
C ALA A 475 -16.81 47.84 -11.02
N LEU A 476 -16.50 46.87 -10.15
CA LEU A 476 -15.52 45.82 -10.40
C LEU A 476 -16.17 44.50 -10.87
N MET A 477 -17.49 44.49 -11.09
CA MET A 477 -18.21 43.31 -11.55
C MET A 477 -17.88 43.02 -13.02
N GLY A 478 -17.31 41.85 -13.30
CA GLY A 478 -16.86 41.46 -14.64
C GLY A 478 -15.38 41.76 -14.95
N VAL A 479 -14.65 42.32 -13.97
CA VAL A 479 -13.18 42.35 -13.95
C VAL A 479 -12.69 41.07 -13.24
N ASP A 480 -11.44 40.65 -13.44
CA ASP A 480 -10.80 39.42 -12.89
C ASP A 480 -10.64 39.40 -11.35
N HIS A 481 -11.68 39.77 -10.60
CA HIS A 481 -11.71 39.78 -9.14
C HIS A 481 -13.01 39.16 -8.62
N THR A 482 -12.89 38.25 -7.66
CA THR A 482 -14.05 37.67 -6.98
C THR A 482 -14.69 38.68 -6.02
N GLN A 483 -15.99 38.58 -5.77
CA GLN A 483 -16.68 39.42 -4.77
C GLN A 483 -16.03 39.34 -3.38
N LYS A 484 -15.53 38.15 -3.01
CA LYS A 484 -14.82 37.94 -1.74
C LYS A 484 -13.49 38.69 -1.69
N ALA A 485 -12.72 38.70 -2.78
CA ALA A 485 -11.47 39.45 -2.88
C ALA A 485 -11.73 40.97 -2.77
N VAL A 486 -12.74 41.50 -3.48
CA VAL A 486 -13.10 42.94 -3.41
C VAL A 486 -13.50 43.35 -1.99
N ARG A 487 -14.30 42.56 -1.28
CA ARG A 487 -14.68 42.84 0.12
C ARG A 487 -13.48 42.83 1.05
N SER A 488 -12.59 41.85 0.87
CA SER A 488 -11.36 41.74 1.66
C SER A 488 -10.42 42.92 1.38
N ALA A 489 -10.34 43.36 0.13
CA ALA A 489 -9.53 44.50 -0.30
C ALA A 489 -10.04 45.82 0.26
N VAL A 490 -11.36 46.03 0.28
CA VAL A 490 -11.98 47.19 0.94
C VAL A 490 -11.64 47.23 2.43
N LYS A 491 -11.75 46.08 3.12
CA LYS A 491 -11.37 46.00 4.54
C LYS A 491 -9.88 46.29 4.74
N LEU A 492 -9.02 45.71 3.90
CA LEU A 492 -7.58 45.96 3.93
C LEU A 492 -7.24 47.44 3.69
N ALA A 493 -7.96 48.12 2.80
CA ALA A 493 -7.80 49.54 2.53
C ALA A 493 -8.21 50.42 3.73
N GLU A 494 -9.28 50.05 4.44
CA GLU A 494 -9.71 50.70 5.68
C GLU A 494 -8.66 50.50 6.79
N ASP A 495 -8.21 49.26 6.98
CA ASP A 495 -7.20 48.91 8.00
C ASP A 495 -5.84 49.60 7.73
N ARG A 496 -5.47 49.80 6.46
CA ARG A 496 -4.28 50.55 6.03
C ARG A 496 -4.45 52.07 6.05
N GLY A 497 -5.65 52.57 6.35
CA GLY A 497 -5.94 54.01 6.33
C GLY A 497 -5.90 54.67 4.94
N LEU A 498 -5.95 53.86 3.86
CA LEU A 498 -5.95 54.36 2.49
C LEU A 498 -7.30 54.99 2.12
N ILE A 499 -8.37 54.49 2.73
CA ILE A 499 -9.74 54.98 2.52
C ILE A 499 -10.39 55.38 3.85
N SER A 500 -11.29 56.36 3.77
CA SER A 500 -12.09 56.86 4.88
C SER A 500 -13.57 56.58 4.63
N THR A 501 -14.33 56.43 5.71
CA THR A 501 -15.77 56.20 5.64
C THR A 501 -16.54 57.47 5.99
N ALA A 502 -17.67 57.68 5.30
CA ALA A 502 -18.60 58.77 5.55
C ALA A 502 -20.05 58.27 5.44
N GLN A 503 -20.98 58.93 6.13
CA GLN A 503 -22.40 58.61 6.03
C GLN A 503 -23.01 59.22 4.77
N GLY A 504 -23.67 58.38 3.97
CA GLY A 504 -24.38 58.76 2.75
C GLY A 504 -25.90 58.67 2.89
N ALA A 505 -26.59 58.94 1.78
CA ALA A 505 -28.04 58.84 1.71
C ALA A 505 -28.53 57.42 2.07
N ARG A 506 -29.68 57.33 2.73
CA ARG A 506 -30.29 56.06 3.18
C ARG A 506 -29.38 55.23 4.12
N ASN A 507 -28.61 55.89 4.98
CA ASN A 507 -27.66 55.25 5.92
C ASN A 507 -26.58 54.39 5.23
N ALA A 508 -26.26 54.67 3.97
CA ALA A 508 -25.17 53.99 3.29
C ALA A 508 -23.81 54.43 3.85
N THR A 509 -22.89 53.50 4.05
CA THR A 509 -21.49 53.83 4.33
C THR A 509 -20.75 54.06 3.01
N LEU A 510 -20.44 55.32 2.72
CA LEU A 510 -19.62 55.72 1.58
C LEU A 510 -18.15 55.61 1.93
N ARG A 511 -17.34 55.19 0.96
CA ARG A 511 -15.89 55.03 1.06
C ARG A 511 -15.26 55.94 0.03
N ARG A 512 -14.22 56.67 0.44
CA ARG A 512 -13.45 57.58 -0.40
C ARG A 512 -11.98 57.52 0.00
N ILE A 513 -11.08 57.94 -0.89
CA ILE A 513 -9.66 58.09 -0.55
C ILE A 513 -9.51 59.00 0.69
N ALA A 514 -8.77 58.55 1.71
CA ALA A 514 -8.70 59.24 3.00
C ALA A 514 -7.99 60.60 2.91
N GLN A 515 -6.86 60.64 2.18
CA GLN A 515 -6.07 61.84 1.92
C GLN A 515 -5.67 61.85 0.44
N PRO A 516 -6.55 62.29 -0.47
CA PRO A 516 -6.25 62.27 -1.89
C PRO A 516 -5.20 63.33 -2.26
N CYS A 517 -4.21 62.95 -3.06
CA CYS A 517 -3.29 63.89 -3.71
C CYS A 517 -4.06 64.85 -4.62
N CYS A 518 -3.77 66.15 -4.55
CA CYS A 518 -4.47 67.16 -5.35
C CYS A 518 -4.23 67.07 -6.87
N VAL A 519 -3.26 66.25 -7.30
CA VAL A 519 -2.91 66.07 -8.72
C VAL A 519 -3.44 64.74 -9.25
N CYS A 520 -3.02 63.62 -8.66
CA CYS A 520 -3.36 62.28 -9.16
C CYS A 520 -4.53 61.62 -8.43
N PHE A 521 -5.02 62.21 -7.33
CA PHE A 521 -6.11 61.71 -6.47
C PHE A 521 -5.82 60.39 -5.74
N GLN A 522 -4.63 59.80 -5.92
CA GLN A 522 -4.15 58.63 -5.17
C GLN A 522 -3.96 58.96 -3.67
N PRO A 523 -4.05 57.97 -2.76
CA PRO A 523 -3.85 58.17 -1.33
C PRO A 523 -2.42 58.65 -1.02
N LEU A 524 -2.30 59.66 -0.17
CA LEU A 524 -1.03 60.15 0.37
C LEU A 524 -0.50 59.26 1.48
N ALA A 525 0.82 59.12 1.57
CA ALA A 525 1.47 58.43 2.67
C ALA A 525 1.45 59.29 3.95
N ALA A 526 1.52 58.64 5.12
CA ALA A 526 1.54 59.33 6.41
C ALA A 526 2.68 60.38 6.45
N GLY A 527 2.32 61.65 6.64
CA GLY A 527 3.26 62.77 6.70
C GLY A 527 3.36 63.60 5.41
N GLN A 528 2.80 63.13 4.29
CA GLN A 528 2.68 63.95 3.07
C GLN A 528 1.47 64.86 3.16
N VAL A 529 1.62 66.10 2.71
CA VAL A 529 0.58 67.13 2.75
C VAL A 529 0.34 67.62 1.32
N LEU A 530 -0.92 67.63 0.89
CA LEU A 530 -1.43 68.12 -0.42
C LEU A 530 -1.10 67.27 -1.66
N ARG A 531 0.13 66.77 -1.85
CA ARG A 531 0.52 65.99 -3.06
C ARG A 531 1.69 65.03 -2.83
N HIS A 532 1.84 64.03 -3.70
CA HIS A 532 3.04 63.17 -3.72
C HIS A 532 4.25 63.97 -4.22
N GLU A 533 5.44 63.65 -3.70
CA GLU A 533 6.70 64.28 -4.15
C GLU A 533 6.97 64.07 -5.64
N ALA A 534 6.52 62.93 -6.19
CA ALA A 534 6.63 62.62 -7.62
C ALA A 534 5.58 63.35 -8.49
N CYS A 535 4.53 63.92 -7.90
CA CYS A 535 3.52 64.72 -8.60
C CYS A 535 3.99 66.18 -8.75
N VAL A 536 5.21 66.36 -9.29
CA VAL A 536 5.75 67.68 -9.66
C VAL A 536 5.07 68.13 -10.95
N GLU A 537 4.58 69.36 -10.94
CA GLU A 537 3.75 69.99 -11.97
C GLU A 537 4.28 69.90 -13.41
N GLU A 538 3.50 69.30 -14.32
CA GLU A 538 3.26 69.89 -15.64
C GLU A 538 2.20 70.99 -15.49
N ALA A 539 2.55 72.07 -14.79
CA ALA A 539 1.76 73.30 -14.76
C ALA A 539 2.60 74.41 -15.40
N ALA A 540 2.33 74.62 -16.69
CA ALA A 540 2.51 75.90 -17.38
C ALA A 540 1.18 76.26 -18.04
#